data_AF-A0A6B3NWR3-F1
#
_entry.id   AF-A0A6B3NWR3-F1
#
_cell.length_a   1.000
_cell.length_b   1.000
_cell.length_c   1.000
_cell.angle_alpha   90.00
_cell.angle_beta   90.00
_cell.angle_gamma   90.00
#
_symmetry.space_group_name_H-M   'P 1'
#
loop_
_entity.id
_entity.type
_entity.pdbx_description
1 polymer ?
#
loop_
_entity_poly.entity_id
_entity_poly.type
_entity_poly.pdbx_seq_one_letter_code
_entity_poly.pdbx_strand_id
1 'polypeptide(L)' 'MHTEALMMKTPTKALIRQSALCDLLDLSRSGLDKLRKKDPTFPKSLKDGESRQAAAYYVMAEIEAWIQSRVDARDAG' A
#
# COMPACT_ATOMS: atom_id res chain seq x y z
N MET A 1 32.65 -0.04 -10.99
CA MET A 1 31.93 0.22 -12.25
C MET A 1 30.48 -0.18 -12.03
N HIS A 2 29.56 0.72 -12.34
CA HIS A 2 28.13 0.65 -12.04
C HIS A 2 27.41 -0.46 -12.83
N THR A 3 26.23 -0.83 -12.33
CA THR A 3 25.00 -1.20 -13.08
C THR A 3 24.54 -2.64 -12.90
N GLU A 4 23.63 -2.87 -11.95
CA GLU A 4 22.48 -3.78 -12.13
C GLU A 4 21.22 -3.16 -11.50
N ALA A 5 20.93 -1.93 -11.93
CA ALA A 5 19.59 -1.37 -11.83
C ALA A 5 18.74 -2.04 -12.91
N LEU A 6 18.04 -3.14 -12.59
CA LEU A 6 16.71 -3.44 -13.10
C LEU A 6 16.14 -4.70 -12.41
N MET A 7 15.91 -4.66 -11.09
CA MET A 7 14.82 -5.49 -10.57
C MET A 7 13.56 -4.86 -11.15
N MET A 8 13.12 -5.37 -12.29
CA MET A 8 11.90 -4.99 -12.99
C MET A 8 10.78 -5.02 -11.96
N LYS A 9 10.45 -3.86 -11.37
CA LYS A 9 9.22 -3.64 -10.63
C LYS A 9 8.12 -3.56 -11.69
N THR A 10 7.94 -4.65 -12.43
CA THR A 10 6.65 -4.92 -13.05
C THR A 10 5.70 -4.86 -11.87
N PRO A 11 4.76 -3.90 -11.81
CA PRO A 11 3.80 -3.89 -10.74
C PRO A 11 3.07 -5.21 -10.88
N THR A 12 3.42 -6.19 -10.04
CA THR A 12 2.64 -7.40 -9.92
C THR A 12 1.29 -6.85 -9.55
N LYS A 13 0.34 -6.93 -10.50
CA LYS A 13 -1.02 -6.43 -10.35
C LYS A 13 -1.76 -7.40 -9.43
N ALA A 14 -1.18 -7.59 -8.24
CA ALA A 14 -1.62 -8.44 -7.17
C ALA A 14 -2.51 -7.58 -6.30
N LEU A 15 -3.78 -7.95 -6.29
CA LEU A 15 -4.74 -7.42 -5.35
C LEU A 15 -4.56 -8.19 -4.03
N ILE A 16 -4.10 -7.50 -3.01
CA ILE A 16 -4.01 -8.05 -1.66
C ILE A 16 -5.25 -7.68 -0.86
N ARG A 17 -5.71 -8.59 -0.01
CA ARG A 17 -6.82 -8.29 0.90
C ARG A 17 -6.34 -7.35 2.00
N GLN A 18 -7.29 -6.64 2.61
CA GLN A 18 -7.04 -5.78 3.76
C GLN A 18 -6.29 -6.49 4.91
N SER A 19 -6.57 -7.78 5.17
CA SER A 19 -5.85 -8.52 6.21
C SER A 19 -4.36 -8.66 5.89
N ALA A 20 -4.02 -9.14 4.69
CA ALA A 20 -2.62 -9.27 4.26
C ALA A 20 -1.90 -7.91 4.21
N LEU A 21 -2.60 -6.83 3.85
CA LEU A 21 -2.06 -5.48 3.92
C LEU A 21 -1.74 -5.05 5.37
N CYS A 22 -2.63 -5.37 6.30
CA CYS A 22 -2.41 -5.14 7.72
C CYS A 22 -1.16 -5.88 8.21
N ASP A 23 -1.00 -7.16 7.86
CA ASP A 23 0.19 -7.95 8.21
C ASP A 23 1.46 -7.37 7.57
N LEU A 24 1.41 -6.96 6.30
CA LEU A 24 2.55 -6.37 5.58
C LEU A 24 3.03 -5.06 6.21
N LEU A 25 2.10 -4.21 6.64
CA LEU A 25 2.40 -2.92 7.25
C LEU A 25 2.65 -3.01 8.77
N ASP A 26 2.54 -4.21 9.35
CA ASP A 26 2.54 -4.45 10.79
C ASP A 26 1.50 -3.55 11.53
N LEU A 27 0.29 -3.46 10.96
CA LEU A 27 -0.79 -2.62 11.45
C LEU A 27 -2.02 -3.44 11.81
N SER A 28 -2.64 -3.13 12.94
CA SER A 28 -4.00 -3.61 13.21
C SER A 28 -5.02 -2.90 12.31
N ARG A 29 -6.21 -3.49 12.15
CA ARG A 29 -7.30 -2.91 11.33
C ARG A 29 -7.67 -1.48 11.73
N SER A 30 -7.66 -1.18 13.02
CA SER A 30 -7.87 0.18 13.56
C SER A 30 -6.69 1.12 13.25
N GLY A 31 -5.47 0.60 13.25
CA GLY A 31 -4.27 1.34 12.85
C GLY A 31 -4.31 1.73 11.38
N LEU A 32 -4.72 0.81 10.50
CA LEU A 32 -4.94 1.08 9.09
C LEU A 32 -6.03 2.15 8.85
N ASP A 33 -7.13 2.12 9.62
CA ASP A 33 -8.17 3.15 9.52
C ASP A 33 -7.67 4.54 9.94
N LYS A 34 -6.92 4.61 11.05
CA LYS A 34 -6.28 5.85 11.50
C LYS A 34 -5.25 6.36 10.48
N LEU A 35 -4.44 5.46 9.91
CA LEU A 35 -3.46 5.79 8.87
C LEU A 35 -4.15 6.42 7.67
N ARG A 36 -5.22 5.80 7.17
CA ARG A 36 -6.01 6.33 6.05
C ARG A 36 -6.62 7.71 6.31
N LYS A 37 -6.99 8.00 7.56
CA LYS A 37 -7.53 9.30 7.96
C LYS A 37 -6.43 10.36 8.11
N LYS A 38 -5.26 9.95 8.61
CA LYS A 38 -4.12 10.84 8.84
C LYS A 38 -3.38 11.16 7.55
N ASP A 39 -3.26 10.18 6.66
CA ASP A 39 -2.44 10.23 5.46
C ASP A 39 -3.35 10.08 4.21
N PRO A 40 -3.73 11.21 3.58
CA PRO A 40 -4.64 11.18 2.42
C PRO A 40 -3.96 10.65 1.15
N THR A 41 -2.64 10.51 1.15
CA THR A 41 -1.87 9.90 0.04
C THR A 41 -1.90 8.38 0.12
N PHE A 42 -2.42 7.80 1.20
CA PHE A 42 -2.56 6.35 1.34
C PHE A 42 -3.50 5.75 0.27
N PRO A 43 -3.13 4.63 -0.36
CA PRO A 43 -3.90 4.06 -1.46
C PRO A 43 -5.34 3.68 -1.08
N LYS A 44 -6.27 3.99 -1.99
CA LYS A 44 -7.69 3.69 -1.79
C LYS A 44 -7.94 2.18 -1.95
N SER A 45 -8.84 1.66 -1.13
CA SER A 45 -9.32 0.28 -1.30
C SER A 45 -10.22 0.20 -2.52
N LEU A 46 -10.03 -0.84 -3.32
CA LEU A 46 -11.02 -1.32 -4.27
C LEU A 46 -12.03 -2.15 -3.48
N LYS A 47 -13.26 -1.65 -3.37
CA LYS A 47 -14.40 -2.39 -2.82
C LYS A 47 -15.27 -2.84 -3.98
N ASP A 48 -15.66 -4.11 -3.96
CA ASP A 48 -16.57 -4.70 -4.95
C ASP A 48 -18.07 -4.44 -4.64
N GLY A 49 -18.37 -3.58 -3.65
CA GLY A 49 -19.75 -3.24 -3.33
C GLY A 49 -19.92 -2.21 -2.23
N GLU A 50 -21.13 -1.67 -2.12
CA GLU A 50 -21.53 -0.66 -1.13
C GLU A 50 -21.72 -1.25 0.28
N SER A 51 -21.83 -2.58 0.38
CA SER A 51 -21.99 -3.30 1.64
C SER A 51 -20.79 -3.13 2.57
N ARG A 52 -21.08 -2.88 3.86
CA ARG A 52 -20.06 -2.74 4.93
C ARG A 52 -19.19 -4.00 5.11
N GLN A 53 -19.65 -5.14 4.60
CA GLN A 53 -18.93 -6.43 4.61
C GLN A 53 -18.18 -6.74 3.31
N ALA A 54 -18.25 -5.88 2.29
CA ALA A 54 -17.56 -6.10 1.03
C ALA A 54 -16.04 -6.21 1.27
N ALA A 55 -15.42 -7.24 0.68
CA ALA A 55 -13.99 -7.43 0.77
C ALA A 55 -13.28 -6.24 0.15
N ALA A 56 -12.39 -5.60 0.92
CA ALA A 56 -11.56 -4.50 0.46
C ALA A 56 -10.23 -5.05 -0.04
N TYR A 57 -9.94 -4.79 -1.31
CA TYR A 57 -8.70 -5.15 -1.98
C TYR A 57 -7.83 -3.91 -2.16
N TYR A 58 -6.53 -4.10 -2.14
CA TYR A 58 -5.55 -3.05 -2.39
C TYR A 58 -4.57 -3.53 -3.46
N VAL A 59 -4.20 -2.64 -4.36
CA VAL A 59 -3.20 -2.94 -5.39
C VAL A 59 -1.83 -2.87 -4.73
N MET A 60 -1.09 -3.98 -4.71
CA MET A 60 0.23 -4.04 -4.08
C MET A 60 1.17 -2.95 -4.61
N ALA A 61 1.17 -2.73 -5.92
CA ALA A 61 2.00 -1.70 -6.55
C ALA A 61 1.76 -0.28 -6.01
N GLU A 62 0.50 0.08 -5.71
CA GLU A 62 0.17 1.38 -5.12
C GLU A 62 0.68 1.50 -3.68
N ILE A 63 0.59 0.40 -2.91
CA ILE A 63 1.13 0.33 -1.55
C ILE A 63 2.66 0.51 -1.58
N GLU A 64 3.34 -0.21 -2.48
CA GLU A 64 4.80 -0.10 -2.64
C GLU A 64 5.23 1.30 -3.04
N ALA A 65 4.53 1.92 -4.01
CA ALA A 65 4.80 3.29 -4.43
C ALA A 65 4.61 4.27 -3.27
N TRP A 66 3.55 4.10 -2.47
CA TRP A 66 3.32 4.93 -1.27
C TRP A 66 4.45 4.76 -0.24
N ILE A 67 4.88 3.54 0.06
CA ILE A 67 6.01 3.29 0.96
C ILE A 67 7.28 3.97 0.44
N GLN A 68 7.56 3.82 -0.85
CA GLN A 68 8.74 4.43 -1.49
C GLN A 68 8.71 5.95 -1.39
N SER A 69 7.56 6.59 -1.62
CA SER A 69 7.40 8.04 -1.44
C SER A 69 7.65 8.48 0.00
N ARG A 70 7.31 7.66 1.00
CA ARG A 70 7.62 7.97 2.41
C ARG A 70 9.11 7.82 2.73
N VAL A 71 9.79 6.85 2.12
CA VAL A 71 11.24 6.68 2.26
C VAL A 71 11.97 7.84 1.59
N ASP A 72 11.56 8.23 0.39
CA ASP A 72 12.13 9.37 -0.34
C ASP A 72 11.94 10.69 0.43
N ALA A 73 10.71 10.94 0.92
CA ALA A 73 10.44 12.10 1.77
C ALA A 73 11.23 12.11 3.09
N ARG A 74 11.68 10.94 3.57
CA ARG A 74 12.56 10.82 4.74
C ARG A 74 14.02 11.07 4.37
N ASP A 75 14.47 10.55 3.24
CA ASP A 75 15.87 10.65 2.78
C ASP A 75 16.21 12.06 2.24
N ALA A 76 15.20 12.79 1.77
CA ALA A 76 15.32 14.17 1.30
C ALA A 76 15.51 15.22 2.42
N GLY A 77 15.65 14.82 3.69
CA GLY A 77 15.85 15.70 4.85
C GLY A 77 17.11 15.35 5.62
#